data_AF-A0A357F5E5-F1
#
_entry.id   AF-A0A357F5E5-F1
#
_cell.length_a   1.000
_cell.length_b   1.000
_cell.length_c   1.000
_cell.angle_alpha   90.00
_cell.angle_beta   90.00
_cell.angle_gamma   90.00
#
_symmetry.space_group_name_H-M   'P 1'
#
loop_
_entity.id
_entity.type
_entity.pdbx_description
1 polymer ?
#
loop_
_entity_poly.entity_id
_entity_poly.type
_entity_poly.pdbx_seq_one_letter_code
_entity_poly.pdbx_strand_id
1 'polypeptide(L)'
;AGGWDTHVNQGGSQGQLANLLRDFAAAIAAFAVDLGKRMDDVVLITMSEFGRTVKENGGRGTDHGHGNAMIILGNSVKGGKVYGEWKGLGAAQLYEGRDLAVTTDFRDVFAEAAQKHLGGKDLAKLFPNYAASTSKFKGYLA
;
A
#
# COMPACT_ATOMS: atom_id res chain seq x y z
N ALA A 1 -16.74 1.52 16.19
CA ALA A 1 -15.89 1.81 15.02
C ALA A 1 -14.42 1.68 15.44
N GLY A 2 -13.60 0.95 14.68
CA GLY A 2 -12.20 0.61 15.04
C GLY A 2 -11.19 1.77 14.96
N GLY A 3 -11.64 3.03 14.96
CA GLY A 3 -10.76 4.21 15.08
C GLY A 3 -10.00 4.65 13.82
N TRP A 4 -10.11 3.95 12.69
CA TRP A 4 -9.33 4.22 11.47
C TRP A 4 -9.89 5.31 10.56
N ASP A 5 -11.19 5.61 10.67
CA ASP A 5 -11.86 6.61 9.86
C ASP A 5 -11.72 8.02 10.45
N THR A 6 -10.49 8.52 10.50
CA THR A 6 -10.17 9.82 11.10
C THR A 6 -10.19 10.93 10.04
N HIS A 7 -11.01 11.95 10.25
CA HIS A 7 -11.08 13.16 9.40
C HIS A 7 -10.55 14.43 10.06
N VAL A 8 -10.22 14.36 11.35
CA VAL A 8 -9.62 15.43 12.15
C VAL A 8 -8.64 14.83 13.15
N ASN A 9 -7.74 15.64 13.71
CA ASN A 9 -6.83 15.24 14.78
C ASN A 9 -5.98 13.99 14.47
N GLN A 10 -5.62 13.76 13.20
CA GLN A 10 -4.74 12.65 12.83
C GLN A 10 -3.35 12.80 13.47
N GLY A 11 -2.95 14.04 13.73
CA GLY A 11 -1.64 14.39 14.26
C GLY A 11 -0.55 14.20 13.22
N GLY A 12 0.69 13.99 13.69
CA GLY A 12 1.85 13.69 12.86
C GLY A 12 2.46 12.36 13.27
N SER A 13 3.67 12.39 13.85
CA SER A 13 4.31 11.21 14.45
C SER A 13 3.71 10.80 15.82
N GLN A 14 2.72 11.55 16.30
CA GLN A 14 1.98 11.33 17.54
C GLN A 14 0.49 11.59 17.30
N GLY A 15 -0.37 10.99 18.11
CA GLY A 15 -1.83 11.12 18.00
C GLY A 15 -2.52 9.79 17.71
N GLN A 16 -3.83 9.83 17.50
CA GLN A 16 -4.66 8.63 17.33
C GLN A 16 -4.19 7.78 16.16
N LEU A 17 -4.01 8.37 14.96
CA LEU A 17 -3.59 7.63 13.78
C LEU A 17 -2.19 7.05 13.96
N ALA A 18 -1.26 7.80 14.55
CA ALA A 18 0.09 7.32 14.84
C ALA A 18 0.10 6.13 15.82
N ASN A 19 -0.79 6.11 16.82
CA ASN A 19 -0.94 4.98 17.73
C ASN A 19 -1.52 3.75 17.01
N LEU A 20 -2.55 3.93 16.19
CA LEU A 20 -3.13 2.84 15.40
C LEU A 20 -2.11 2.24 14.42
N LEU A 21 -1.31 3.08 13.76
CA LEU A 21 -0.23 2.62 12.86
C LEU A 21 0.87 1.87 13.63
N ARG A 22 1.15 2.25 14.89
CA ARG A 22 2.09 1.54 15.76
C ARG A 22 1.57 0.16 16.13
N ASP A 23 0.30 0.06 16.50
CA ASP A 23 -0.35 -1.21 16.81
C ASP A 23 -0.39 -2.13 15.58
N PHE A 24 -0.70 -1.56 14.41
CA PHE A 24 -0.65 -2.28 13.13
C PHE A 24 0.74 -2.81 12.80
N ALA A 25 1.78 -1.98 12.95
CA ALA A 25 3.16 -2.40 12.73
C ALA A 25 3.60 -3.48 13.73
N ALA A 26 3.24 -3.35 15.01
CA ALA A 26 3.53 -4.33 16.04
C ALA A 26 2.83 -5.67 15.77
N ALA A 27 1.58 -5.64 15.30
CA ALA A 27 0.83 -6.84 14.94
C ALA A 27 1.46 -7.58 13.76
N ILE A 28 1.88 -6.86 12.71
CA ILE A 28 2.61 -7.46 11.58
C ILE A 28 3.94 -8.05 12.03
N ALA A 29 4.68 -7.36 12.90
CA ALA A 29 5.95 -7.85 13.43
C ALA A 29 5.75 -9.13 14.26
N ALA A 30 4.75 -9.15 15.15
CA ALA A 30 4.41 -10.32 15.94
C ALA A 30 4.01 -11.51 15.05
N PHE A 31 3.16 -11.28 14.04
CA PHE A 31 2.78 -12.29 13.05
C PHE A 31 3.99 -12.91 12.34
N ALA A 32 4.95 -12.09 11.91
CA ALA A 32 6.16 -12.58 11.26
C ALA A 32 7.05 -13.38 12.22
N VAL A 33 7.19 -12.94 13.47
CA VAL A 33 7.95 -13.65 14.51
C VAL A 33 7.32 -15.02 14.80
N ASP A 34 6.00 -15.07 14.98
CA ASP A 34 5.26 -16.29 15.30
C ASP A 34 5.35 -17.33 14.17
N LEU A 35 5.32 -16.90 12.90
CA LEU A 35 5.50 -17.80 11.76
C LEU A 35 6.94 -18.33 11.64
N GLY A 36 7.93 -17.54 12.04
CA GLY A 36 9.35 -17.91 11.93
C GLY A 36 9.70 -18.37 10.51
N LYS A 37 10.18 -19.61 10.36
CA LYS A 37 10.53 -20.18 9.05
C LYS A 37 9.36 -20.26 8.07
N ARG A 38 8.12 -20.33 8.55
CA ARG A 38 6.93 -20.38 7.67
C ARG A 38 6.70 -19.08 6.91
N MET A 39 7.40 -18.00 7.25
CA MET A 39 7.42 -16.78 6.42
C MET A 39 7.97 -17.01 5.00
N ASP A 40 8.68 -18.12 4.75
CA ASP A 40 9.08 -18.51 3.39
C ASP A 40 7.87 -18.75 2.47
N ASP A 41 6.72 -19.15 3.05
CA ASP A 41 5.48 -19.45 2.35
C ASP A 41 4.49 -18.28 2.35
N VAL A 42 4.90 -17.08 2.80
CA VAL A 42 3.99 -15.94 2.99
C VAL A 42 4.53 -14.66 2.34
N VAL A 43 3.67 -14.02 1.54
CA VAL A 43 3.82 -12.62 1.12
C VAL A 43 2.66 -11.81 1.68
N LEU A 44 2.95 -10.82 2.54
CA LEU A 44 1.99 -9.89 3.10
C LEU A 44 1.98 -8.60 2.26
N ILE A 45 0.81 -8.21 1.76
CA ILE A 45 0.59 -6.96 1.01
C ILE A 45 -0.45 -6.14 1.76
N THR A 46 -0.14 -4.87 2.05
CA THR A 46 -1.11 -3.92 2.61
C THR A 46 -1.73 -3.06 1.52
N MET A 47 -3.00 -2.72 1.69
CA MET A 47 -3.74 -1.82 0.80
C MET A 47 -4.79 -1.06 1.59
N SER A 48 -5.09 0.16 1.16
CA SER A 48 -6.29 0.89 1.56
C SER A 48 -7.13 1.22 0.33
N GLU A 49 -8.45 1.34 0.52
CA GLU A 49 -9.40 1.71 -0.54
C GLU A 49 -9.16 3.13 -1.06
N PHE A 50 -8.63 4.02 -0.21
CA PHE A 50 -8.36 5.40 -0.55
C PHE A 50 -7.01 5.88 0.01
N GLY A 51 -6.52 6.98 -0.54
CA GLY A 51 -5.46 7.80 0.03
C GLY A 51 -6.00 8.93 0.89
N ARG A 52 -5.13 9.83 1.33
CA ARG A 52 -5.53 11.05 2.02
C ARG A 52 -5.17 12.28 1.18
N THR A 53 -5.96 13.34 1.29
CA THR A 53 -5.61 14.63 0.67
C THR A 53 -4.26 15.12 1.19
N VAL A 54 -3.47 15.76 0.33
CA VAL A 54 -2.15 16.30 0.75
C VAL A 54 -2.31 17.54 1.62
N LYS A 55 -3.31 18.37 1.30
CA LYS A 55 -3.64 19.57 2.09
C LYS A 55 -4.63 19.23 3.20
N GLU A 56 -4.50 19.95 4.31
CA GLU A 56 -5.48 19.92 5.38
C GLU A 56 -6.84 20.46 4.91
N ASN A 57 -7.92 19.84 5.39
CA ASN A 57 -9.29 20.29 5.22
C ASN A 57 -9.63 21.39 6.26
N GLY A 58 -10.81 22.01 6.14
CA GLY A 58 -11.26 23.06 7.06
C GLY A 58 -11.39 22.62 8.53
N GLY A 59 -11.42 21.31 8.80
CA GLY A 59 -11.45 20.72 10.14
C GLY A 59 -10.07 20.50 10.76
N ARG A 60 -8.98 20.92 10.09
CA ARG A 60 -7.58 20.62 10.50
C ARG A 60 -7.29 19.12 10.52
N GLY A 61 -7.80 18.40 9.52
CA GLY A 61 -7.42 17.02 9.22
C GLY A 61 -7.35 16.78 7.72
N THR A 62 -7.54 15.55 7.27
CA THR A 62 -7.50 15.21 5.83
C THR A 62 -8.76 14.49 5.38
N ASP A 63 -9.15 14.68 4.13
CA ASP A 63 -10.24 13.94 3.50
C ASP A 63 -9.72 12.69 2.78
N HIS A 64 -10.64 11.93 2.18
CA HIS A 64 -10.27 10.87 1.24
C HIS A 64 -9.61 11.49 0.00
N GLY A 65 -8.54 10.87 -0.47
CA GLY A 65 -7.82 11.25 -1.68
C GLY A 65 -7.47 10.03 -2.52
N HIS A 66 -6.81 10.23 -3.66
CA HIS A 66 -6.53 9.15 -4.60
C HIS A 66 -5.31 8.28 -4.25
N GLY A 67 -4.11 8.86 -4.17
CA GLY A 67 -2.87 8.08 -4.02
C GLY A 67 -2.58 7.64 -2.58
N ASN A 68 -2.10 6.41 -2.41
CA ASN A 68 -1.60 5.89 -1.14
C ASN A 68 -0.30 5.08 -1.33
N ALA A 69 0.20 4.50 -0.25
CA ALA A 69 1.34 3.59 -0.27
C ALA A 69 0.89 2.18 0.13
N MET A 70 1.37 1.18 -0.62
CA MET A 70 1.29 -0.23 -0.26
C MET A 70 2.62 -0.66 0.34
N ILE A 71 2.58 -1.42 1.44
CA ILE A 71 3.76 -2.00 2.08
C ILE A 71 3.71 -3.51 1.86
N ILE A 72 4.84 -4.08 1.46
CA ILE A 72 4.96 -5.50 1.13
C ILE A 72 6.07 -6.12 1.97
N LEU A 73 5.78 -7.25 2.61
CA LEU A 73 6.72 -7.99 3.47
C LEU A 73 6.69 -9.49 3.14
N GLY A 74 7.85 -10.14 3.26
CA GLY A 74 8.01 -11.59 3.05
C GLY A 74 9.46 -11.92 2.75
N ASN A 75 9.87 -13.17 2.99
CA ASN A 75 11.27 -13.58 2.78
C ASN A 75 11.68 -13.57 1.30
N SER A 76 10.72 -13.78 0.39
CA SER A 76 10.92 -13.68 -1.06
C SER A 76 10.82 -12.26 -1.62
N VAL A 77 10.50 -11.27 -0.77
CA VAL A 77 10.38 -9.88 -1.17
C VAL A 77 11.77 -9.23 -1.22
N LYS A 78 12.09 -8.59 -2.34
CA LYS A 78 13.29 -7.77 -2.55
C LYS A 78 13.14 -6.42 -1.82
N GLY A 79 13.13 -6.48 -0.48
CA GLY A 79 12.85 -5.34 0.39
C GLY A 79 13.87 -4.20 0.36
N GLY A 80 13.59 -3.14 1.14
CA GLY A 80 14.46 -1.97 1.25
C GLY A 80 14.39 -1.00 0.06
N LYS A 81 13.33 -1.07 -0.75
CA LYS A 81 13.18 -0.30 -2.00
C LYS A 81 11.79 0.32 -2.10
N VAL A 82 11.73 1.46 -2.77
CA VAL A 82 10.47 2.05 -3.26
C VAL A 82 10.34 1.67 -4.73
N TYR A 83 9.28 0.92 -5.05
CA TYR A 83 9.04 0.40 -6.40
C TYR A 83 8.15 1.30 -7.26
N GLY A 84 7.40 2.19 -6.64
CA GLY A 84 6.60 3.21 -7.33
C GLY A 84 7.38 4.48 -7.60
N GLU A 85 6.88 5.31 -8.52
CA GLU A 85 7.43 6.64 -8.73
C GLU A 85 6.93 7.58 -7.63
N TRP A 86 7.84 8.35 -7.04
CA TRP A 86 7.51 9.45 -6.13
C TRP A 86 7.61 10.79 -6.86
N LYS A 87 6.46 11.33 -7.29
CA LYS A 87 6.42 12.61 -8.02
C LYS A 87 6.64 13.84 -7.12
N GLY A 88 6.50 13.68 -5.79
CA GLY A 88 6.62 14.76 -4.81
C GLY A 88 5.27 15.38 -4.42
N LEU A 89 5.33 16.41 -3.56
CA LEU A 89 4.15 17.08 -2.97
C LEU A 89 3.88 18.48 -3.53
N GLY A 90 4.68 18.96 -4.48
CA GLY A 90 4.46 20.27 -5.09
C GLY A 90 3.20 20.28 -5.95
N ALA A 91 2.53 21.43 -6.04
CA ALA A 91 1.20 21.54 -6.63
C ALA A 91 1.09 20.99 -8.05
N ALA A 92 2.14 21.14 -8.88
CA ALA A 92 2.18 20.63 -10.25
C ALA A 92 2.33 19.10 -10.34
N GLN A 93 2.73 18.44 -9.26
CA GLN A 93 2.91 16.99 -9.18
C GLN A 93 1.69 16.28 -8.60
N LEU A 94 0.79 17.02 -7.97
CA LEU A 94 -0.45 16.52 -7.40
C LEU A 94 -1.49 16.26 -8.48
N TYR A 95 -2.22 15.16 -8.34
CA TYR A 95 -3.41 14.91 -9.14
C TYR A 95 -4.45 16.00 -8.85
N GLU A 96 -4.86 16.70 -9.90
CA GLU A 96 -5.78 17.84 -9.84
C GLU A 96 -5.35 18.94 -8.84
N GLY A 97 -4.04 19.03 -8.54
CA GLY A 97 -3.52 20.00 -7.58
C GLY A 97 -3.89 19.74 -6.11
N ARG A 98 -4.45 18.56 -5.78
CA ARG A 98 -5.02 18.23 -4.47
C ARG A 98 -4.49 16.93 -3.88
N ASP A 99 -4.47 15.87 -4.68
CA ASP A 99 -4.20 14.51 -4.21
C ASP A 99 -2.84 14.00 -4.67
N LEU A 100 -2.32 12.97 -3.98
CA LEU A 100 -1.17 12.23 -4.50
C LEU A 100 -1.55 11.58 -5.84
N ALA A 101 -0.66 11.74 -6.83
CA ALA A 101 -0.79 11.06 -8.10
C ALA A 101 -0.63 9.54 -7.93
N VAL A 102 -1.56 8.76 -8.48
CA VAL A 102 -1.42 7.31 -8.57
C VAL A 102 -0.40 6.99 -9.67
N THR A 103 0.72 6.41 -9.30
CA THR A 103 1.80 6.02 -10.23
C THR A 103 1.89 4.51 -10.45
N THR A 104 1.12 3.73 -9.68
CA THR A 104 1.08 2.28 -9.77
C THR A 104 -0.35 1.82 -9.56
N ASP A 105 -0.87 1.05 -10.51
CA ASP A 105 -2.14 0.36 -10.34
C ASP A 105 -1.95 -0.80 -9.35
N PHE A 106 -2.78 -0.88 -8.31
CA PHE A 106 -2.66 -1.94 -7.30
C PHE A 106 -2.74 -3.33 -7.93
N ARG A 107 -3.48 -3.50 -9.04
CA ARG A 107 -3.63 -4.77 -9.75
C ARG A 107 -2.30 -5.28 -10.30
N ASP A 108 -1.36 -4.41 -10.65
CA ASP A 108 -0.01 -4.83 -11.06
C ASP A 108 0.75 -5.47 -9.89
N VAL A 109 0.57 -4.92 -8.67
CA VAL A 109 1.18 -5.44 -7.45
C VAL A 109 0.60 -6.82 -7.14
N PHE A 110 -0.73 -6.95 -7.11
CA PHE A 110 -1.39 -8.23 -6.82
C PHE A 110 -1.17 -9.27 -7.92
N ALA A 111 -1.11 -8.86 -9.20
CA ALA A 111 -0.86 -9.80 -10.30
C ALA A 111 0.53 -10.44 -10.21
N GLU A 112 1.55 -9.68 -9.80
CA GLU A 112 2.89 -10.24 -9.58
C GLU A 112 2.88 -11.29 -8.46
N ALA A 113 2.24 -11.02 -7.32
CA ALA A 113 2.10 -12.00 -6.24
C ALA A 113 1.28 -13.22 -6.66
N ALA A 114 0.15 -13.01 -7.35
CA ALA A 114 -0.68 -14.08 -7.83
C ALA A 114 0.09 -15.02 -8.75
N GLN A 115 0.90 -14.50 -9.67
CA GLN A 115 1.67 -15.33 -10.58
C GLN A 115 2.91 -15.95 -9.92
N LYS A 116 3.74 -15.14 -9.25
CA LYS A 116 5.06 -15.58 -8.76
C LYS A 116 4.98 -16.34 -7.44
N HIS A 117 4.08 -15.97 -6.54
CA HIS A 117 3.97 -16.59 -5.22
C HIS A 117 2.90 -17.69 -5.20
N LEU A 118 1.72 -17.43 -5.77
CA LEU A 118 0.60 -18.40 -5.77
C LEU A 118 0.60 -19.33 -6.99
N GLY A 119 1.48 -19.12 -7.99
CA GLY A 119 1.54 -19.94 -9.19
C GLY A 119 0.37 -19.76 -10.17
N GLY A 120 -0.35 -18.64 -10.07
CA GLY A 120 -1.48 -18.30 -10.92
C GLY A 120 -1.09 -18.18 -12.40
N LYS A 121 -1.73 -18.97 -13.26
CA LYS A 121 -1.39 -19.04 -14.70
C LYS A 121 -2.25 -18.12 -15.58
N ASP A 122 -3.46 -17.80 -15.12
CA ASP A 122 -4.47 -17.08 -15.90
C ASP A 122 -4.86 -15.79 -15.17
N LEU A 123 -4.04 -14.75 -15.36
CA LEU A 123 -4.23 -13.45 -14.69
C LEU A 123 -5.50 -12.74 -15.17
N ALA A 124 -5.97 -13.01 -16.38
CA ALA A 124 -7.18 -12.39 -16.91
C ALA A 124 -8.45 -12.82 -16.14
N LYS A 125 -8.47 -14.04 -15.59
CA LYS A 125 -9.55 -14.49 -14.69
C LYS A 125 -9.48 -13.85 -13.31
N LEU A 126 -8.28 -13.61 -12.79
CA LEU A 126 -8.09 -12.99 -11.47
C LEU A 126 -8.36 -11.48 -11.51
N PHE A 127 -8.04 -10.83 -12.62
CA PHE A 127 -8.22 -9.39 -12.82
C PHE A 127 -9.05 -9.13 -14.08
N PRO A 128 -10.37 -9.45 -14.04
CA PRO A 128 -11.24 -9.21 -15.19
C PRO A 128 -11.27 -7.73 -15.53
N ASN A 129 -11.34 -7.41 -16.82
CA ASN A 129 -11.32 -6.04 -17.35
C ASN A 129 -10.02 -5.27 -17.04
N TYR A 130 -8.94 -5.96 -16.69
CA TYR A 130 -7.62 -5.37 -16.54
C TYR A 130 -6.60 -6.14 -17.37
N ALA A 131 -5.82 -5.43 -18.18
CA ALA A 131 -4.72 -6.01 -18.94
C ALA A 131 -3.50 -6.24 -18.03
N ALA A 132 -3.61 -7.26 -17.17
CA ALA A 132 -2.50 -7.75 -16.36
C ALA A 132 -1.43 -8.35 -17.27
N SER A 133 -0.18 -7.97 -17.06
CA SER A 133 0.97 -8.41 -17.87
C SER A 133 2.22 -8.45 -17.01
N THR A 134 3.09 -9.42 -17.26
CA THR A 134 4.40 -9.52 -16.61
C THR A 134 5.27 -8.28 -16.87
N SER A 135 5.06 -7.58 -17.99
CA SER A 135 5.75 -6.31 -18.29
C SER A 135 5.39 -5.16 -17.35
N LYS A 136 4.28 -5.26 -16.60
CA LYS A 136 3.85 -4.28 -15.61
C LYS A 136 4.24 -4.64 -14.18
N PHE A 137 4.80 -5.82 -13.98
CA PHE A 137 5.27 -6.26 -12.67
C PHE A 137 6.33 -5.31 -12.15
N LYS A 138 6.30 -5.05 -10.84
CA LYS A 138 7.26 -4.16 -10.19
C LYS A 138 8.57 -4.88 -9.89
N GLY A 139 8.59 -6.21 -9.94
CA GLY A 139 9.77 -7.01 -9.67
C GLY A 139 10.12 -7.01 -8.17
N TYR A 140 9.12 -6.91 -7.32
CA TYR A 140 9.31 -6.94 -5.86
C TYR A 140 9.46 -8.36 -5.31
N LEU A 141 9.08 -9.39 -6.08
CA LEU A 141 9.32 -10.78 -5.72
C LEU A 141 10.56 -11.35 -6.42
N ALA A 142 11.25 -12.25 -5.71
CA ALA A 142 12.35 -13.07 -6.22
C ALA A 142 12.05 -13.61 -7.63
#